data_AF-A0A6I9RV77-F1
#
_entry.id   AF-A0A6I9RV77-F1
#
_cell.length_a   1.000
_cell.length_b   1.000
_cell.length_c   1.000
_cell.angle_alpha   90.00
_cell.angle_beta   90.00
_cell.angle_gamma   90.00
#
_symmetry.space_group_name_H-M   'P 1'
#
loop_
_entity.id
_entity.type
_entity.pdbx_description
1 polymer ?
#
loop_
_entity_poly.entity_id
_entity_poly.type
_entity_poly.pdbx_seq_one_letter_code
_entity_poly.pdbx_strand_id
1 'polypeptide(L)'
;MLPFPARRNNPTGLLLDPILHSSRALESMASLSSSAAVANGDAGTLSPTAEAPTLIPGLPDDLAAVILASLPYSHQARLRATSRLWNAFLAPRSLLPLRRFLRLPPRHLLCLFPADPSLSPPCLFDPAASAWSPLPPLPCSPHLYGLSNFVPVALGPHLYVLGGSHFDARSYPIGHPTASAAAYRLDLAAPAPLLAWHRLPDMLSPRGSFACAPVPCGDGGIIVAGGGSRHSMFPSEGSRMSSVERFDVDSGEWRMREGLPRYRAGCVGFLVRRREVEEDEFWVMGGYGDYRTVSGVVPADVYYRDAVVLGLRSGKWREVGDMWEEGERRKLGSVVVMDVEDGQAPGIFMLDRNDIFRYDFALNRWLKESSLRKKVPADEPCGFVAMNGVLCVLTNSTQISSGSDPRRPPKKRLTLEIQVYDPAQRKWRFLTSNTPFHQPIDFKTAVACTIRL
;
A
#
# COMPACT_ATOMS: atom_id res chain seq x y z
N MET A 1 67.98 6.63 -19.47
CA MET A 1 67.37 6.35 -20.79
C MET A 1 65.88 6.66 -20.70
N LEU A 2 65.42 7.56 -21.57
CA LEU A 2 64.02 7.87 -21.88
C LEU A 2 63.25 6.61 -22.37
N PRO A 3 61.90 6.58 -22.49
CA PRO A 3 61.04 7.75 -22.75
C PRO A 3 59.64 7.81 -22.10
N PHE A 4 59.08 9.03 -22.14
CA PHE A 4 57.64 9.36 -22.16
C PHE A 4 56.88 8.57 -23.25
N PRO A 5 55.55 8.39 -23.12
CA PRO A 5 54.67 9.20 -24.00
C PRO A 5 53.29 9.61 -23.44
N ALA A 6 52.86 10.75 -23.99
CA ALA A 6 51.51 11.15 -24.40
C ALA A 6 50.38 11.30 -23.36
N ARG A 7 50.18 12.55 -22.91
CA ARG A 7 48.87 13.11 -22.58
C ARG A 7 47.95 13.01 -23.80
N ARG A 8 46.79 12.36 -23.66
CA ARG A 8 45.61 12.61 -24.47
C ARG A 8 44.64 13.46 -23.67
N ASN A 9 44.30 14.62 -24.23
CA ASN A 9 43.22 15.49 -23.80
C ASN A 9 41.90 14.72 -23.86
N ASN A 10 41.18 14.65 -22.74
CA ASN A 10 39.74 14.42 -22.73
C ASN A 10 39.08 15.72 -22.24
N PRO A 11 38.05 16.23 -22.93
CA PRO A 11 37.39 17.46 -22.54
C PRO A 11 36.62 17.22 -21.25
N THR A 12 36.79 18.15 -20.31
CA THR A 12 35.96 18.31 -19.13
C THR A 12 34.48 18.23 -19.51
N GLY A 13 33.83 17.14 -19.12
CA GLY A 13 32.37 17.03 -19.10
C GLY A 13 31.84 18.05 -18.09
N LEU A 14 31.16 19.06 -18.61
CA LEU A 14 30.48 20.09 -17.84
C LEU A 14 29.56 19.42 -16.82
N LEU A 15 29.87 19.58 -15.53
CA LEU A 15 28.90 19.46 -14.45
C LEU A 15 27.81 20.49 -14.77
N LEU A 16 26.66 20.03 -15.27
CA LEU A 16 25.50 20.90 -15.46
C LEU A 16 24.97 21.29 -14.08
N ASP A 17 25.12 22.58 -13.77
CA ASP A 17 24.62 23.19 -12.54
C ASP A 17 23.12 22.91 -12.36
N PRO A 18 22.67 22.43 -11.18
CA PRO A 18 21.25 22.21 -10.85
C PRO A 18 20.40 23.49 -10.89
N ILE A 19 21.03 24.66 -10.95
CA ILE A 19 20.41 25.99 -10.95
C ILE A 19 19.73 26.29 -12.30
N LEU A 20 20.26 25.79 -13.42
CA LEU A 20 19.67 26.01 -14.75
C LEU A 20 18.39 25.19 -15.00
N HIS A 21 18.23 24.05 -14.33
CA HIS A 21 16.96 23.33 -14.31
C HIS A 21 15.91 23.99 -13.41
N SER A 22 16.36 24.79 -12.42
CA SER A 22 15.50 25.51 -11.48
C SER A 22 14.81 26.73 -12.10
N SER A 23 15.47 27.47 -13.00
CA SER A 23 14.78 28.56 -13.73
C SER A 23 13.79 27.98 -14.73
N ARG A 24 14.11 26.86 -15.40
CA ARG A 24 13.19 26.19 -16.33
C ARG A 24 11.90 25.67 -15.69
N ALA A 25 11.90 25.25 -14.43
CA ALA A 25 10.67 24.78 -13.77
C ALA A 25 9.75 25.96 -13.37
N LEU A 26 10.32 27.06 -12.88
CA LEU A 26 9.60 28.31 -12.59
C LEU A 26 9.17 29.04 -13.88
N GLU A 27 10.02 29.07 -14.91
CA GLU A 27 9.71 29.55 -16.26
C GLU A 27 8.66 28.67 -16.95
N SER A 28 8.67 27.35 -16.72
CA SER A 28 7.62 26.44 -17.19
C SER A 28 6.29 26.69 -16.49
N MET A 29 6.28 27.15 -15.24
CA MET A 29 5.06 27.60 -14.55
C MET A 29 4.58 28.95 -15.09
N ALA A 30 5.50 29.88 -15.39
CA ALA A 30 5.18 31.13 -16.07
C ALA A 30 4.65 30.90 -17.49
N SER A 31 5.16 29.89 -18.22
CA SER A 31 4.69 29.53 -19.57
C SER A 31 3.34 28.82 -19.56
N LEU A 32 3.02 28.05 -18.51
CA LEU A 32 1.68 27.47 -18.29
C LEU A 32 0.63 28.56 -17.96
N SER A 33 1.04 29.61 -17.24
CA SER A 33 0.21 30.81 -17.00
C SER A 33 -0.03 31.60 -18.29
N SER A 34 1.01 31.74 -19.12
CA SER A 34 0.94 32.39 -20.44
C SER A 34 0.08 31.63 -21.46
N SER A 35 0.17 30.30 -21.53
CA SER A 35 -0.55 29.50 -22.53
C SER A 35 -2.07 29.44 -22.29
N ALA A 36 -2.53 29.68 -21.06
CA ALA A 36 -3.95 29.79 -20.75
C ALA A 36 -4.58 31.12 -21.23
N ALA A 37 -3.76 32.13 -21.55
CA ALA A 37 -4.22 33.47 -21.93
C ALA A 37 -4.41 33.67 -23.45
N VAL A 38 -3.91 32.77 -24.31
CA VAL A 38 -3.82 33.01 -25.78
C VAL A 38 -4.97 32.38 -26.59
N ALA A 39 -6.03 31.87 -25.95
CA ALA A 39 -7.11 31.19 -26.68
C ALA A 39 -8.29 32.07 -27.14
N ASN A 40 -8.30 33.38 -26.88
CA ASN A 40 -9.36 34.28 -27.38
C ASN A 40 -8.74 35.53 -27.99
N GLY A 41 -8.67 35.57 -29.32
CA GLY A 41 -8.39 36.80 -30.05
C GLY A 41 -9.66 37.60 -30.25
N ASP A 42 -9.73 38.79 -29.65
CA ASP A 42 -10.46 39.90 -30.24
C ASP A 42 -9.71 41.21 -29.93
N ALA A 43 -9.60 42.07 -30.94
CA ALA A 43 -8.77 43.26 -30.93
C ALA A 43 -9.49 44.41 -30.22
N GLY A 44 -8.91 44.96 -29.16
CA GLY A 44 -9.42 46.21 -28.58
C GLY A 44 -8.78 46.63 -27.25
N THR A 45 -7.96 47.67 -27.33
CA THR A 45 -7.67 48.67 -26.29
C THR A 45 -6.83 48.23 -25.08
N LEU A 46 -5.62 48.79 -24.98
CA LEU A 46 -4.65 48.66 -23.88
C LEU A 46 -5.25 49.14 -22.55
N SER A 47 -5.53 48.21 -21.65
CA SER A 47 -5.79 48.43 -20.22
C SER A 47 -4.50 48.14 -19.41
N PRO A 48 -4.33 48.72 -18.20
CA PRO A 48 -3.08 48.63 -17.46
C PRO A 48 -2.84 47.18 -17.04
N THR A 49 -1.63 46.69 -17.32
CA THR A 49 -1.01 45.42 -16.89
C THR A 49 -1.90 44.54 -16.01
N ALA A 50 -2.60 43.58 -16.61
CA ALA A 50 -3.21 42.49 -15.88
C ALA A 50 -2.11 41.77 -15.08
N GLU A 51 -2.06 41.99 -13.78
CA GLU A 51 -1.16 41.24 -12.88
C GLU A 51 -1.37 39.76 -13.13
N ALA A 52 -0.27 39.03 -13.34
CA ALA A 52 -0.33 37.59 -13.54
C ALA A 52 -1.11 36.96 -12.38
N PRO A 53 -2.03 36.02 -12.64
CA PRO A 53 -2.91 35.50 -11.60
C PRO A 53 -2.08 34.72 -10.56
N THR A 54 -2.01 35.25 -9.34
CA THR A 54 -1.32 34.64 -8.20
C THR A 54 -2.04 33.39 -7.70
N LEU A 55 -1.33 32.43 -7.10
CA LEU A 55 -1.91 31.23 -6.51
C LEU A 55 -2.93 31.55 -5.42
N ILE A 56 -2.61 32.46 -4.50
CA ILE A 56 -3.54 32.92 -3.46
C ILE A 56 -3.53 34.47 -3.49
N PRO A 57 -4.68 35.12 -3.77
CA PRO A 57 -4.74 36.58 -3.80
C PRO A 57 -4.24 37.20 -2.49
N GLY A 58 -3.35 38.20 -2.60
CA GLY A 58 -2.74 38.88 -1.45
C GLY A 58 -1.59 38.14 -0.79
N LEU A 59 -1.10 37.03 -1.38
CA LEU A 59 0.04 36.28 -0.89
C LEU A 59 1.11 36.08 -1.99
N PRO A 60 2.40 36.22 -1.66
CA PRO A 60 3.48 35.77 -2.52
C PRO A 60 3.34 34.28 -2.92
N ASP A 61 3.63 33.95 -4.17
CA ASP A 61 3.42 32.61 -4.74
C ASP A 61 4.26 31.52 -4.03
N ASP A 62 5.42 31.86 -3.48
CA ASP A 62 6.25 30.96 -2.69
C ASP A 62 5.58 30.54 -1.37
N LEU A 63 4.99 31.50 -0.64
CA LEU A 63 4.21 31.22 0.56
C LEU A 63 2.93 30.44 0.20
N ALA A 64 2.25 30.82 -0.88
CA ALA A 64 1.07 30.11 -1.37
C ALA A 64 1.41 28.65 -1.70
N ALA A 65 2.56 28.43 -2.34
CA ALA A 65 3.05 27.10 -2.69
C ALA A 65 3.31 26.24 -1.46
N VAL A 66 3.91 26.78 -0.39
CA VAL A 66 4.12 26.06 0.88
C VAL A 66 2.79 25.68 1.53
N ILE A 67 1.83 26.60 1.57
CA ILE A 67 0.49 26.37 2.13
C ILE A 67 -0.21 25.24 1.36
N LEU A 68 -0.29 25.37 0.04
CA LEU A 68 -0.95 24.38 -0.81
C LEU A 68 -0.22 23.04 -0.78
N ALA A 69 1.11 23.04 -0.73
CA ALA A 69 1.90 21.82 -0.61
C ALA A 69 1.65 21.08 0.70
N SER A 70 1.32 21.81 1.77
CA SER A 70 1.06 21.27 3.10
C SER A 70 -0.34 20.67 3.27
N LEU A 71 -1.24 20.83 2.29
CA LEU A 71 -2.62 20.35 2.38
C LEU A 71 -2.74 18.82 2.43
N PRO A 72 -3.52 18.26 3.38
CA PRO A 72 -3.87 16.83 3.42
C PRO A 72 -4.43 16.32 2.11
N TYR A 73 -4.12 15.07 1.77
CA TYR A 73 -4.59 14.46 0.52
C TYR A 73 -6.12 14.52 0.39
N SER A 74 -6.83 14.27 1.48
CA SER A 74 -8.30 14.31 1.56
C SER A 74 -8.92 15.66 1.18
N HIS A 75 -8.17 16.76 1.29
CA HIS A 75 -8.64 18.09 0.92
C HIS A 75 -8.23 18.49 -0.49
N GLN A 76 -7.24 17.83 -1.10
CA GLN A 76 -6.73 18.18 -2.41
C GLN A 76 -7.79 18.04 -3.49
N ALA A 77 -8.54 16.94 -3.52
CA ALA A 77 -9.59 16.73 -4.54
C ALA A 77 -10.62 17.87 -4.57
N ARG A 78 -11.07 18.33 -3.40
CA ARG A 78 -12.02 19.45 -3.27
C ARG A 78 -11.40 20.78 -3.71
N LEU A 79 -10.15 21.04 -3.35
CA LEU A 79 -9.45 22.29 -3.67
C LEU A 79 -9.02 22.36 -5.14
N ARG A 80 -8.72 21.22 -5.77
CA ARG A 80 -8.46 21.16 -7.22
C ARG A 80 -9.67 21.62 -8.05
N ALA A 81 -10.89 21.44 -7.54
CA ALA A 81 -12.11 21.81 -8.25
C ALA A 81 -12.42 23.32 -8.18
N THR A 82 -11.76 24.10 -7.31
CA THR A 82 -12.11 25.51 -7.09
C THR A 82 -11.42 26.48 -8.05
N SER A 83 -10.22 26.13 -8.55
CA SER A 83 -9.42 27.01 -9.43
C SER A 83 -8.57 26.18 -10.38
N ARG A 84 -8.45 26.64 -11.64
CA ARG A 84 -7.55 26.02 -12.64
C ARG A 84 -6.09 26.05 -12.19
N LEU A 85 -5.67 27.13 -11.51
CA LEU A 85 -4.32 27.26 -10.97
C LEU A 85 -4.07 26.26 -9.85
N TRP A 86 -5.01 26.10 -8.91
CA TRP A 86 -4.88 25.11 -7.85
C TRP A 86 -4.95 23.68 -8.38
N ASN A 87 -5.78 23.43 -9.40
CA ASN A 87 -5.82 22.14 -10.09
C ASN A 87 -4.45 21.78 -10.70
N ALA A 88 -3.81 22.73 -11.38
CA ALA A 88 -2.49 22.55 -11.98
C ALA A 88 -1.39 22.44 -10.92
N PHE A 89 -1.43 23.26 -9.86
CA PHE A 89 -0.44 23.28 -8.79
C PHE A 89 -0.49 22.02 -7.91
N LEU A 90 -1.68 21.60 -7.51
CA LEU A 90 -1.87 20.39 -6.70
C LEU A 90 -1.69 19.11 -7.53
N ALA A 91 -1.34 19.21 -8.81
CA ALA A 91 -1.09 18.04 -9.64
C ALA A 91 0.15 17.33 -9.11
N PRO A 92 0.19 16.00 -9.07
CA PRO A 92 1.33 15.25 -8.54
C PRO A 92 2.67 15.63 -9.19
N ARG A 93 2.64 15.94 -10.50
CA ARG A 93 3.82 16.36 -11.27
C ARG A 93 4.44 17.66 -10.77
N SER A 94 3.65 18.56 -10.20
CA SER A 94 4.10 19.83 -9.61
C SER A 94 4.27 19.72 -8.10
N LEU A 95 3.32 19.08 -7.42
CA LEU A 95 3.26 18.96 -5.97
C LEU A 95 4.34 18.05 -5.39
N LEU A 96 4.57 16.85 -5.96
CA LEU A 96 5.50 15.88 -5.35
C LEU A 96 6.95 16.37 -5.40
N PRO A 97 7.48 16.89 -6.52
CA PRO A 97 8.82 17.48 -6.55
C PRO A 97 8.97 18.64 -5.57
N LEU A 98 7.97 19.52 -5.48
CA LEU A 98 8.00 20.65 -4.56
C LEU A 98 8.02 20.18 -3.09
N ARG A 99 7.20 19.20 -2.71
CA ARG A 99 7.21 18.64 -1.36
C ARG A 99 8.58 18.07 -0.99
N ARG A 100 9.25 17.39 -1.95
CA ARG A 100 10.62 16.89 -1.77
C ARG A 100 11.62 18.04 -1.60
N PHE A 101 11.52 19.08 -2.43
CA PHE A 101 12.36 20.28 -2.33
C PHE A 101 12.21 20.98 -0.98
N LEU A 102 10.98 21.15 -0.51
CA LEU A 102 10.66 21.73 0.79
C LEU A 102 10.94 20.78 1.97
N ARG A 103 11.43 19.56 1.72
CA ARG A 103 11.68 18.51 2.73
C ARG A 103 10.48 18.25 3.63
N LEU A 104 9.27 18.36 3.07
CA LEU A 104 8.05 18.04 3.80
C LEU A 104 7.98 16.53 4.04
N PRO A 105 7.51 16.08 5.22
CA PRO A 105 7.46 14.66 5.55
C PRO A 105 6.60 13.89 4.53
N PRO A 106 6.97 12.66 4.17
CA PRO A 106 6.17 11.84 3.27
C PRO A 106 4.76 11.63 3.84
N ARG A 107 3.75 11.55 2.97
CA ARG A 107 2.38 11.31 3.41
C ARG A 107 2.10 9.82 3.41
N HIS A 108 1.91 9.26 4.60
CA HIS A 108 1.47 7.88 4.74
C HIS A 108 -0.05 7.83 4.91
N LEU A 109 -0.72 7.25 3.93
CA LEU A 109 -2.16 7.00 3.96
C LEU A 109 -2.42 5.52 4.22
N LEU A 110 -3.48 5.24 4.96
CA LEU A 110 -4.02 3.89 5.11
C LEU A 110 -5.16 3.71 4.10
N CYS A 111 -5.02 2.78 3.16
CA CYS A 111 -6.16 2.34 2.35
C CYS A 111 -6.78 1.12 3.00
N LEU A 112 -8.07 1.24 3.35
CA LEU A 112 -8.83 0.19 3.98
C LEU A 112 -9.92 -0.32 3.03
N PHE A 113 -9.90 -1.62 2.82
CA PHE A 113 -10.90 -2.37 2.09
C PHE A 113 -11.77 -3.13 3.11
N PRO A 114 -12.98 -2.66 3.41
CA PRO A 114 -13.79 -3.26 4.47
C PRO A 114 -14.35 -4.65 4.10
N ALA A 115 -14.52 -4.93 2.80
CA ALA A 115 -15.04 -6.17 2.24
C ALA A 115 -14.67 -6.25 0.74
N ASP A 116 -15.44 -7.02 -0.04
CA ASP A 116 -15.35 -7.05 -1.51
C ASP A 116 -15.39 -5.62 -2.08
N PRO A 117 -14.31 -5.16 -2.75
CA PRO A 117 -14.18 -3.79 -3.22
C PRO A 117 -15.15 -3.40 -4.33
N SER A 118 -15.79 -4.38 -4.98
CA SER A 118 -16.79 -4.12 -6.01
C SER A 118 -18.16 -3.77 -5.40
N LEU A 119 -18.41 -4.19 -4.15
CA LEU A 119 -19.65 -3.97 -3.43
C LEU A 119 -19.52 -2.90 -2.34
N SER A 120 -18.37 -2.85 -1.68
CA SER A 120 -18.06 -1.87 -0.64
C SER A 120 -16.85 -1.04 -1.04
N PRO A 121 -17.03 0.24 -1.41
CA PRO A 121 -15.93 1.07 -1.86
C PRO A 121 -14.81 1.19 -0.81
N PRO A 122 -13.54 1.05 -1.21
CA PRO A 122 -12.43 1.26 -0.30
C PRO A 122 -12.35 2.73 0.13
N CYS A 123 -11.70 3.00 1.26
CA CYS A 123 -11.48 4.36 1.75
C CYS A 123 -10.02 4.57 2.13
N LEU A 124 -9.50 5.75 1.80
CA LEU A 124 -8.24 6.27 2.32
C LEU A 124 -8.49 6.97 3.66
N PHE A 125 -7.58 6.74 4.60
CA PHE A 125 -7.51 7.43 5.86
C PHE A 125 -6.16 8.14 5.96
N ASP A 126 -6.20 9.45 6.18
CA ASP A 126 -5.04 10.28 6.52
C ASP A 126 -5.00 10.46 8.05
N PRO A 127 -4.08 9.78 8.77
CA PRO A 127 -4.00 9.89 10.22
C PRO A 127 -3.57 11.29 10.70
N ALA A 128 -2.82 12.03 9.90
CA ALA A 128 -2.35 13.38 10.26
C ALA A 128 -3.50 14.40 10.21
N ALA A 129 -4.42 14.24 9.25
CA ALA A 129 -5.62 15.07 9.14
C ALA A 129 -6.85 14.48 9.85
N SER A 130 -6.76 13.24 10.34
CA SER A 130 -7.90 12.45 10.85
C SER A 130 -9.08 12.46 9.87
N ALA A 131 -8.78 12.37 8.58
CA ALA A 131 -9.73 12.56 7.49
C ALA A 131 -9.85 11.32 6.61
N TRP A 132 -11.07 11.04 6.18
CA TRP A 132 -11.38 9.94 5.28
C TRP A 132 -11.66 10.44 3.87
N SER A 133 -11.34 9.63 2.88
CA SER A 133 -11.66 9.90 1.48
C SER A 133 -12.05 8.60 0.79
N PRO A 134 -13.29 8.50 0.27
CA PRO A 134 -13.72 7.31 -0.45
C PRO A 134 -12.93 7.19 -1.75
N LEU A 135 -12.65 5.96 -2.13
CA LEU A 135 -12.15 5.59 -3.45
C LEU A 135 -13.30 5.06 -4.30
N PRO A 136 -13.19 5.08 -5.64
CA PRO A 136 -14.17 4.42 -6.50
C PRO A 136 -14.23 2.92 -6.17
N PRO A 137 -15.41 2.27 -6.28
CA PRO A 137 -15.51 0.82 -6.18
C PRO A 137 -14.78 0.14 -7.35
N LEU A 138 -14.33 -1.10 -7.16
CA LEU A 138 -13.84 -1.92 -8.25
C LEU A 138 -15.00 -2.22 -9.23
N PRO A 139 -14.73 -2.40 -10.55
CA PRO A 139 -15.73 -2.86 -11.49
C PRO A 139 -16.34 -4.19 -11.03
N CYS A 140 -17.67 -4.26 -10.93
CA CYS A 140 -18.38 -5.45 -10.51
C CYS A 140 -18.60 -6.43 -11.68
N SER A 141 -18.70 -7.72 -11.37
CA SER A 141 -19.13 -8.74 -12.31
C SER A 141 -20.47 -9.31 -11.84
N PRO A 142 -21.50 -9.42 -12.70
CA PRO A 142 -22.78 -10.01 -12.32
C PRO A 142 -22.68 -11.53 -12.10
N HIS A 143 -21.58 -12.16 -12.50
CA HIS A 143 -21.38 -13.61 -12.41
C HIS A 143 -20.48 -14.02 -11.25
N LEU A 144 -19.82 -13.07 -10.60
CA LEU A 144 -18.85 -13.36 -9.54
C LEU A 144 -19.27 -12.59 -8.30
N TYR A 145 -19.17 -13.21 -7.13
CA TYR A 145 -19.47 -12.55 -5.87
C TYR A 145 -18.56 -13.02 -4.75
N GLY A 146 -18.42 -12.15 -3.75
CA GLY A 146 -17.65 -12.44 -2.55
C GLY A 146 -16.15 -12.48 -2.86
N LEU A 147 -15.59 -11.47 -3.50
CA LEU A 147 -14.14 -11.41 -3.63
C LEU A 147 -13.50 -11.23 -2.24
N SER A 148 -12.68 -12.19 -1.84
CA SER A 148 -11.88 -12.15 -0.60
C SER A 148 -10.45 -12.61 -0.84
N ASN A 149 -9.58 -12.42 0.15
CA ASN A 149 -8.17 -12.85 0.10
C ASN A 149 -7.37 -12.29 -1.11
N PHE A 150 -7.82 -11.17 -1.68
CA PHE A 150 -7.06 -10.39 -2.65
C PHE A 150 -5.95 -9.62 -1.93
N VAL A 151 -4.96 -9.16 -2.68
CA VAL A 151 -3.85 -8.39 -2.11
C VAL A 151 -3.84 -6.97 -2.69
N PRO A 152 -4.05 -5.94 -1.85
CA PRO A 152 -3.76 -4.57 -2.23
C PRO A 152 -2.28 -4.26 -2.01
N VAL A 153 -1.64 -3.61 -2.99
CA VAL A 153 -0.24 -3.19 -2.90
C VAL A 153 -0.05 -1.80 -3.50
N ALA A 154 0.72 -0.96 -2.83
CA ALA A 154 1.05 0.38 -3.30
C ALA A 154 2.45 0.39 -3.94
N LEU A 155 2.57 1.06 -5.09
CA LEU A 155 3.85 1.34 -5.75
C LEU A 155 3.85 2.80 -6.25
N GLY A 156 4.56 3.66 -5.54
CA GLY A 156 4.48 5.11 -5.74
C GLY A 156 3.05 5.62 -5.51
N PRO A 157 2.48 6.43 -6.42
CA PRO A 157 1.12 6.94 -6.30
C PRO A 157 0.05 5.94 -6.78
N HIS A 158 0.45 4.75 -7.24
CA HIS A 158 -0.47 3.76 -7.79
C HIS A 158 -0.84 2.72 -6.73
N LEU A 159 -2.13 2.44 -6.62
CA LEU A 159 -2.69 1.37 -5.82
C LEU A 159 -3.10 0.22 -6.74
N TYR A 160 -2.63 -0.98 -6.45
CA TYR A 160 -2.97 -2.19 -7.18
C TYR A 160 -3.84 -3.10 -6.32
N VAL A 161 -4.80 -3.77 -6.94
CA VAL A 161 -5.60 -4.84 -6.32
C VAL A 161 -5.42 -6.09 -7.17
N LEU A 162 -4.89 -7.14 -6.55
CA LEU A 162 -4.44 -8.34 -7.23
C LEU A 162 -5.16 -9.59 -6.70
N GLY A 163 -5.67 -10.38 -7.64
CA GLY A 163 -6.22 -11.71 -7.41
C GLY A 163 -7.35 -11.76 -6.39
N GLY A 164 -7.32 -12.78 -5.55
CA GLY A 164 -8.34 -13.13 -4.58
C GLY A 164 -9.08 -14.41 -4.98
N SER A 165 -10.10 -14.73 -4.21
CA SER A 165 -10.99 -15.86 -4.43
C SER A 165 -12.43 -15.38 -4.38
N HIS A 166 -13.30 -15.94 -5.21
CA HIS A 166 -14.72 -15.62 -5.28
C HIS A 166 -15.53 -16.89 -5.62
N PHE A 167 -16.85 -16.74 -5.73
CA PHE A 167 -17.74 -17.80 -6.21
C PHE A 167 -18.43 -17.41 -7.51
N ASP A 168 -18.80 -18.41 -8.30
CA ASP A 168 -19.71 -18.22 -9.44
C ASP A 168 -21.15 -18.07 -8.94
N ALA A 169 -21.74 -16.89 -9.16
CA ALA A 169 -23.11 -16.56 -8.78
C ALA A 169 -24.17 -17.43 -9.46
N ARG A 170 -23.80 -18.17 -10.51
CA ARG A 170 -24.69 -19.07 -11.27
C ARG A 170 -24.67 -20.51 -10.75
N SER A 171 -23.75 -20.85 -9.85
CA SER A 171 -23.66 -22.20 -9.29
C SER A 171 -24.65 -22.36 -8.14
N TYR A 172 -25.53 -23.37 -8.24
CA TYR A 172 -26.43 -23.78 -7.16
C TYR A 172 -26.38 -25.31 -6.95
N PRO A 173 -26.12 -25.80 -5.72
CA PRO A 173 -25.72 -25.03 -4.53
C PRO A 173 -24.38 -24.29 -4.74
N ILE A 174 -24.02 -23.41 -3.80
CA ILE A 174 -22.77 -22.63 -3.88
C ILE A 174 -21.59 -23.58 -4.19
N GLY A 175 -20.87 -23.27 -5.27
CA GLY A 175 -19.77 -24.11 -5.72
C GLY A 175 -18.51 -23.93 -4.87
N HIS A 176 -17.44 -24.61 -5.27
CA HIS A 176 -16.11 -24.39 -4.69
C HIS A 176 -15.59 -22.98 -5.03
N PRO A 177 -14.79 -22.37 -4.15
CA PRO A 177 -14.22 -21.07 -4.42
C PRO A 177 -13.19 -21.15 -5.56
N THR A 178 -13.25 -20.17 -6.47
CA THR A 178 -12.36 -20.04 -7.62
C THR A 178 -11.40 -18.88 -7.40
N ALA A 179 -10.13 -19.11 -7.69
CA ALA A 179 -9.11 -18.06 -7.63
C ALA A 179 -9.24 -17.11 -8.82
N SER A 180 -8.91 -15.84 -8.62
CA SER A 180 -8.92 -14.81 -9.65
C SER A 180 -7.50 -14.48 -10.11
N ALA A 181 -7.31 -14.30 -11.43
CA ALA A 181 -6.09 -13.75 -12.00
C ALA A 181 -6.15 -12.21 -12.16
N ALA A 182 -7.27 -11.62 -11.76
CA ALA A 182 -7.56 -10.21 -11.94
C ALA A 182 -6.49 -9.29 -11.36
N ALA A 183 -6.09 -8.29 -12.14
CA ALA A 183 -5.26 -7.18 -11.66
C ALA A 183 -5.89 -5.84 -12.04
N TYR A 184 -5.97 -4.93 -11.07
CA TYR A 184 -6.46 -3.58 -11.29
C TYR A 184 -5.48 -2.55 -10.73
N ARG A 185 -5.41 -1.38 -11.37
CA ARG A 185 -4.60 -0.23 -10.94
C ARG A 185 -5.47 1.01 -10.79
N LEU A 186 -5.28 1.73 -9.70
CA LEU A 186 -5.82 3.07 -9.47
C LEU A 186 -4.67 4.05 -9.34
N ASP A 187 -4.72 5.14 -10.10
CA ASP A 187 -3.77 6.24 -9.96
C ASP A 187 -4.33 7.28 -8.98
N LEU A 188 -3.80 7.33 -7.75
CA LEU A 188 -4.21 8.30 -6.73
C LEU A 188 -3.76 9.72 -7.06
N ALA A 189 -2.86 9.84 -8.03
CA ALA A 189 -2.38 11.10 -8.55
C ALA A 189 -3.37 11.71 -9.57
N ALA A 190 -4.32 10.92 -10.08
CA ALA A 190 -5.31 11.37 -11.04
C ALA A 190 -6.32 12.36 -10.40
N PRO A 191 -6.77 13.39 -11.15
CA PRO A 191 -7.89 14.23 -10.72
C PRO A 191 -9.14 13.39 -10.47
N ALA A 192 -10.00 13.83 -9.52
CA ALA A 192 -11.24 13.13 -9.16
C ALA A 192 -12.10 12.59 -10.34
N PRO A 193 -12.35 13.34 -11.44
CA PRO A 193 -13.14 12.80 -12.57
C PRO A 193 -12.45 11.67 -13.35
N LEU A 194 -11.13 11.51 -13.20
CA LEU A 194 -10.31 10.47 -13.82
C LEU A 194 -9.84 9.42 -12.80
N LEU A 195 -10.20 9.56 -11.52
CA LEU A 195 -9.88 8.61 -10.47
C LEU A 195 -10.75 7.37 -10.64
N ALA A 196 -10.27 6.41 -11.43
CA ALA A 196 -10.97 5.18 -11.74
C ALA A 196 -10.03 3.97 -11.78
N TRP A 197 -10.57 2.78 -11.50
CA TRP A 197 -9.81 1.54 -11.62
C TRP A 197 -9.62 1.15 -13.08
N HIS A 198 -8.38 0.90 -13.46
CA HIS A 198 -8.01 0.38 -14.76
C HIS A 198 -7.70 -1.11 -14.66
N ARG A 199 -8.30 -1.92 -15.53
CA ARG A 199 -7.97 -3.34 -15.67
C ARG A 199 -6.57 -3.46 -16.28
N LEU A 200 -5.73 -4.27 -15.64
CA LEU A 200 -4.42 -4.68 -16.16
C LEU A 200 -4.53 -6.07 -16.79
N PRO A 201 -3.51 -6.52 -17.54
CA PRO A 201 -3.40 -7.91 -17.93
C PRO A 201 -3.48 -8.84 -16.72
N ASP A 202 -4.14 -9.97 -16.91
CA ASP A 202 -4.31 -10.98 -15.87
C ASP A 202 -2.98 -11.63 -15.52
N MET A 203 -2.82 -11.98 -14.23
CA MET A 203 -1.75 -12.87 -13.79
C MET A 203 -1.80 -14.17 -14.60
N LEU A 204 -0.66 -14.81 -14.80
CA LEU A 204 -0.56 -16.07 -15.54
C LEU A 204 -1.28 -17.20 -14.78
N SER A 205 -1.22 -17.16 -13.45
CA SER A 205 -1.88 -18.11 -12.55
C SER A 205 -2.90 -17.37 -11.66
N PRO A 206 -4.20 -17.74 -11.70
CA PRO A 206 -5.21 -17.20 -10.79
C PRO A 206 -4.89 -17.57 -9.33
N ARG A 207 -4.88 -16.59 -8.42
CA ARG A 207 -4.46 -16.78 -7.03
C ARG A 207 -5.16 -15.86 -6.04
N GLY A 208 -5.45 -16.38 -4.85
CA GLY A 208 -5.80 -15.65 -3.62
C GLY A 208 -4.90 -16.11 -2.47
N SER A 209 -4.84 -15.33 -1.38
CA SER A 209 -3.99 -15.63 -0.20
C SER A 209 -2.52 -15.88 -0.55
N PHE A 210 -1.89 -15.02 -1.36
CA PHE A 210 -0.51 -15.20 -1.83
C PHE A 210 0.43 -14.15 -1.23
N ALA A 211 1.72 -14.47 -1.23
CA ALA A 211 2.77 -13.53 -0.87
C ALA A 211 2.93 -12.50 -2.00
N CYS A 212 3.04 -11.22 -1.65
CA CYS A 212 3.16 -10.12 -2.60
C CYS A 212 4.14 -9.09 -2.05
N ALA A 213 4.99 -8.51 -2.90
CA ALA A 213 5.81 -7.38 -2.53
C ALA A 213 6.00 -6.42 -3.72
N PRO A 214 5.95 -5.09 -3.49
CA PRO A 214 6.39 -4.13 -4.48
C PRO A 214 7.92 -4.26 -4.66
N VAL A 215 8.40 -4.15 -5.89
CA VAL A 215 9.83 -4.15 -6.25
C VAL A 215 10.22 -2.76 -6.74
N PRO A 216 10.76 -1.89 -5.87
CA PRO A 216 10.99 -0.49 -6.22
C PRO A 216 12.22 -0.24 -7.11
N CYS A 217 13.15 -1.19 -7.22
CA CYS A 217 14.40 -1.00 -7.97
C CYS A 217 14.28 -1.47 -9.44
N GLY A 218 14.95 -0.72 -10.33
CA GLY A 218 14.83 -0.84 -11.79
C GLY A 218 13.57 -0.14 -12.30
N ASP A 219 12.95 -0.73 -13.32
CA ASP A 219 11.71 -0.31 -14.02
C ASP A 219 10.42 -0.45 -13.15
N GLY A 220 10.60 -0.61 -11.83
CA GLY A 220 9.51 -0.94 -10.91
C GLY A 220 8.93 -2.34 -11.14
N GLY A 221 8.06 -2.79 -10.25
CA GLY A 221 7.40 -4.07 -10.42
C GLY A 221 6.67 -4.54 -9.18
N ILE A 222 5.96 -5.66 -9.33
CA ILE A 222 5.31 -6.36 -8.23
C ILE A 222 5.64 -7.84 -8.39
N ILE A 223 6.15 -8.48 -7.34
CA ILE A 223 6.38 -9.92 -7.33
C ILE A 223 5.32 -10.60 -6.46
N VAL A 224 4.76 -11.72 -6.96
CA VAL A 224 3.76 -12.53 -6.29
C VAL A 224 4.18 -13.98 -6.25
N ALA A 225 3.90 -14.69 -5.16
CA ALA A 225 4.29 -16.10 -4.99
C ALA A 225 3.26 -16.93 -4.24
N GLY A 226 3.04 -18.14 -4.74
CA GLY A 226 2.10 -19.09 -4.16
C GLY A 226 0.66 -18.60 -4.24
N GLY A 227 -0.13 -18.98 -3.25
CA GLY A 227 -1.57 -18.73 -3.18
C GLY A 227 -2.39 -19.95 -3.54
N GLY A 228 -3.68 -19.71 -3.76
CA GLY A 228 -4.66 -20.75 -4.00
C GLY A 228 -6.05 -20.18 -4.23
N SER A 229 -7.09 -21.00 -4.07
CA SER A 229 -8.48 -20.56 -4.21
C SER A 229 -9.25 -20.49 -2.89
N ARG A 230 -8.56 -20.52 -1.73
CA ARG A 230 -9.23 -20.43 -0.42
C ARG A 230 -10.07 -19.16 -0.31
N HIS A 231 -11.26 -19.29 0.26
CA HIS A 231 -12.19 -18.20 0.52
C HIS A 231 -12.50 -18.09 2.03
N SER A 232 -12.79 -16.90 2.53
CA SER A 232 -13.08 -16.67 3.97
C SER A 232 -14.30 -17.43 4.49
N MET A 233 -15.32 -17.61 3.65
CA MET A 233 -16.55 -18.37 3.93
C MET A 233 -16.32 -19.89 4.05
N PHE A 234 -15.46 -20.48 3.20
CA PHE A 234 -15.11 -21.91 3.22
C PHE A 234 -13.60 -22.08 3.41
N PRO A 235 -13.10 -21.87 4.63
CA PRO A 235 -11.67 -21.81 4.89
C PRO A 235 -10.98 -23.16 4.76
N SER A 236 -11.69 -24.29 4.68
CA SER A 236 -11.05 -25.62 4.54
C SER A 236 -10.88 -26.06 3.09
N GLU A 237 -11.46 -25.32 2.13
CA GLU A 237 -11.42 -25.66 0.71
C GLU A 237 -10.45 -24.75 -0.07
N GLY A 238 -10.11 -25.20 -1.27
CA GLY A 238 -9.36 -24.44 -2.25
C GLY A 238 -8.04 -25.10 -2.67
N SER A 239 -7.58 -24.70 -3.86
CA SER A 239 -6.29 -25.13 -4.42
C SER A 239 -5.12 -24.46 -3.70
N ARG A 240 -3.90 -24.93 -3.99
CA ARG A 240 -2.63 -24.37 -3.53
C ARG A 240 -1.64 -24.40 -4.69
N MET A 241 -0.72 -23.45 -4.76
CA MET A 241 0.29 -23.40 -5.81
C MET A 241 1.66 -22.98 -5.29
N SER A 242 2.66 -23.17 -6.14
CA SER A 242 4.05 -22.76 -5.93
C SER A 242 4.52 -21.77 -6.98
N SER A 243 3.70 -21.38 -7.96
CA SER A 243 4.13 -20.49 -9.03
C SER A 243 4.48 -19.09 -8.50
N VAL A 244 5.50 -18.50 -9.09
CA VAL A 244 5.97 -17.14 -8.80
C VAL A 244 5.96 -16.35 -10.09
N GLU A 245 5.43 -15.13 -10.01
CA GLU A 245 5.29 -14.23 -11.14
C GLU A 245 5.71 -12.82 -10.76
N ARG A 246 6.23 -12.07 -11.73
CA ARG A 246 6.54 -10.66 -11.57
C ARG A 246 5.80 -9.85 -12.63
N PHE A 247 5.06 -8.84 -12.18
CA PHE A 247 4.55 -7.78 -13.03
C PHE A 247 5.62 -6.73 -13.24
N ASP A 248 5.87 -6.40 -14.49
CA ASP A 248 6.73 -5.30 -14.92
C ASP A 248 5.84 -4.09 -15.22
N VAL A 249 6.10 -2.95 -14.56
CA VAL A 249 5.22 -1.78 -14.65
C VAL A 249 5.41 -1.04 -15.96
N ASP A 250 6.64 -1.05 -16.49
CA ASP A 250 6.98 -0.33 -17.71
C ASP A 250 6.51 -1.09 -18.95
N SER A 251 6.70 -2.41 -18.98
CA SER A 251 6.17 -3.24 -20.07
C SER A 251 4.68 -3.56 -19.91
N GLY A 252 4.15 -3.50 -18.68
CA GLY A 252 2.78 -3.85 -18.37
C GLY A 252 2.49 -5.36 -18.46
N GLU A 253 3.51 -6.22 -18.32
CA GLU A 253 3.39 -7.67 -18.53
C GLU A 253 3.71 -8.47 -17.26
N TRP A 254 3.05 -9.62 -17.12
CA TRP A 254 3.40 -10.65 -16.14
C TRP A 254 4.43 -11.61 -16.72
N ARG A 255 5.48 -11.91 -15.94
CA ARG A 255 6.52 -12.87 -16.32
C ARG A 255 6.68 -13.93 -15.23
N MET A 256 6.80 -15.18 -15.66
CA MET A 256 7.09 -16.28 -14.75
C MET A 256 8.50 -16.14 -14.17
N ARG A 257 8.64 -16.63 -12.93
CA ARG A 257 9.89 -16.73 -12.18
C ARG A 257 10.02 -18.13 -11.61
N GLU A 258 11.17 -18.41 -11.00
CA GLU A 258 11.44 -19.68 -10.34
C GLU A 258 10.37 -19.96 -9.28
N GLY A 259 9.70 -21.10 -9.39
CA GLY A 259 8.63 -21.50 -8.49
C GLY A 259 9.14 -21.73 -7.06
N LEU A 260 8.26 -21.56 -6.08
CA LEU A 260 8.54 -21.89 -4.68
C LEU A 260 8.96 -23.37 -4.56
N PRO A 261 9.88 -23.71 -3.63
CA PRO A 261 10.32 -25.09 -3.41
C PRO A 261 9.18 -26.06 -3.07
N ARG A 262 8.07 -25.53 -2.53
CA ARG A 262 6.86 -26.30 -2.20
C ARG A 262 5.61 -25.42 -2.32
N TYR A 263 4.44 -26.06 -2.38
CA TYR A 263 3.16 -25.35 -2.36
C TYR A 263 3.01 -24.50 -1.10
N ARG A 264 2.55 -23.27 -1.27
CA ARG A 264 2.35 -22.32 -0.17
C ARG A 264 1.18 -21.38 -0.46
N ALA A 265 0.25 -21.28 0.46
CA ALA A 265 -0.85 -20.32 0.47
C ALA A 265 -0.97 -19.68 1.87
N GLY A 266 -1.63 -18.53 1.97
CA GLY A 266 -1.70 -17.72 3.19
C GLY A 266 -0.35 -17.22 3.70
N CYS A 267 0.63 -17.09 2.82
CA CYS A 267 1.98 -16.63 3.16
C CYS A 267 2.10 -15.11 2.99
N VAL A 268 3.08 -14.51 3.68
CA VAL A 268 3.37 -13.07 3.61
C VAL A 268 4.62 -12.87 2.77
N GLY A 269 4.57 -11.90 1.85
CA GLY A 269 5.68 -11.52 0.99
C GLY A 269 6.26 -10.18 1.38
N PHE A 270 7.58 -10.03 1.35
CA PHE A 270 8.24 -8.73 1.51
C PHE A 270 9.63 -8.73 0.90
N LEU A 271 10.16 -7.54 0.61
CA LEU A 271 11.53 -7.38 0.16
C LEU A 271 12.46 -7.02 1.30
N VAL A 272 13.66 -7.58 1.26
CA VAL A 272 14.76 -7.20 2.12
C VAL A 272 15.93 -6.77 1.24
N ARG A 273 16.41 -5.56 1.45
CA ARG A 273 17.65 -5.07 0.86
C ARG A 273 18.69 -4.91 1.95
N ARG A 274 19.79 -5.64 1.84
CA ARG A 274 20.93 -5.51 2.76
C ARG A 274 22.07 -4.88 1.99
N ARG A 275 22.66 -3.79 2.49
CA ARG A 275 23.82 -3.15 1.84
C ARG A 275 25.01 -4.10 1.69
N GLU A 276 25.13 -5.07 2.58
CA GLU A 276 26.20 -6.08 2.59
C GLU A 276 26.02 -7.17 1.53
N VAL A 277 24.77 -7.40 1.09
CA VAL A 277 24.45 -8.39 0.07
C VAL A 277 24.18 -7.62 -1.22
N GLU A 278 25.02 -7.80 -2.24
CA GLU A 278 24.75 -7.30 -3.58
C GLU A 278 23.61 -8.09 -4.24
N GLU A 279 22.49 -8.32 -3.55
CA GLU A 279 21.26 -8.90 -4.08
C GLU A 279 20.03 -8.42 -3.31
N ASP A 280 18.98 -8.04 -4.04
CA ASP A 280 17.67 -7.80 -3.43
C ASP A 280 16.97 -9.14 -3.21
N GLU A 281 16.38 -9.32 -2.03
CA GLU A 281 15.83 -10.61 -1.61
C GLU A 281 14.31 -10.52 -1.44
N PHE A 282 13.58 -11.44 -2.07
CA PHE A 282 12.15 -11.60 -1.85
C PHE A 282 11.88 -12.74 -0.87
N TRP A 283 11.38 -12.37 0.29
CA TRP A 283 11.06 -13.29 1.38
C TRP A 283 9.60 -13.71 1.30
N VAL A 284 9.37 -15.02 1.40
CA VAL A 284 8.03 -15.62 1.51
C VAL A 284 7.97 -16.34 2.86
N MET A 285 7.09 -15.87 3.74
CA MET A 285 7.09 -16.24 5.16
C MET A 285 5.79 -16.93 5.57
N GLY A 286 5.93 -18.06 6.29
CA GLY A 286 4.82 -18.87 6.80
C GLY A 286 3.84 -19.37 5.75
N GLY A 287 2.54 -19.29 6.06
CA GLY A 287 1.49 -19.89 5.24
C GLY A 287 1.31 -21.38 5.51
N TYR A 288 0.71 -22.08 4.56
CA TYR A 288 0.37 -23.50 4.63
C TYR A 288 0.44 -24.13 3.24
N GLY A 289 0.65 -25.43 3.16
CA GLY A 289 0.74 -26.14 1.88
C GLY A 289 0.34 -27.60 1.96
N ASP A 290 0.81 -28.28 3.01
CA ASP A 290 0.47 -29.68 3.27
C ASP A 290 -0.85 -29.82 4.06
N TYR A 291 -1.42 -31.01 4.03
CA TYR A 291 -2.59 -31.41 4.80
C TYR A 291 -2.24 -32.53 5.77
N ARG A 292 -2.88 -32.51 6.94
CA ARG A 292 -2.88 -33.62 7.91
C ARG A 292 -4.32 -33.98 8.26
N THR A 293 -4.55 -35.20 8.70
CA THR A 293 -5.85 -35.61 9.22
C THR A 293 -5.90 -35.43 10.74
N VAL A 294 -6.95 -34.77 11.23
CA VAL A 294 -7.28 -34.70 12.65
C VAL A 294 -8.23 -35.84 12.95
N SER A 295 -7.88 -36.67 13.94
CA SER A 295 -8.63 -37.88 14.32
C SER A 295 -8.89 -38.86 13.17
N GLY A 296 -8.02 -38.86 12.16
CA GLY A 296 -8.11 -39.75 10.99
C GLY A 296 -9.17 -39.37 9.95
N VAL A 297 -9.97 -38.32 10.17
CA VAL A 297 -11.15 -38.03 9.34
C VAL A 297 -11.16 -36.60 8.79
N VAL A 298 -10.76 -35.61 9.59
CA VAL A 298 -10.94 -34.20 9.20
C VAL A 298 -9.64 -33.63 8.63
N PRO A 299 -9.60 -33.17 7.37
CA PRO A 299 -8.42 -32.53 6.82
C PRO A 299 -8.18 -31.20 7.53
N ALA A 300 -6.93 -30.97 7.95
CA ALA A 300 -6.47 -29.72 8.53
C ALA A 300 -5.17 -29.29 7.87
N ASP A 301 -4.99 -27.99 7.66
CA ASP A 301 -3.74 -27.48 7.12
C ASP A 301 -2.58 -27.70 8.08
N VAL A 302 -1.43 -28.00 7.50
CA VAL A 302 -0.14 -27.85 8.16
C VAL A 302 0.35 -26.45 7.88
N TYR A 303 0.39 -25.63 8.94
CA TYR A 303 0.97 -24.29 8.87
C TYR A 303 2.48 -24.39 8.99
N TYR A 304 3.16 -23.69 8.09
CA TYR A 304 4.60 -23.65 8.01
C TYR A 304 5.16 -22.62 8.97
N ARG A 305 6.24 -23.02 9.65
CA ARG A 305 6.96 -22.20 10.61
C ARG A 305 8.24 -21.59 10.05
N ASP A 306 8.56 -21.86 8.79
CA ASP A 306 9.77 -21.42 8.11
C ASP A 306 9.53 -20.24 7.15
N ALA A 307 10.60 -19.79 6.52
CA ALA A 307 10.56 -18.88 5.38
C ALA A 307 11.48 -19.38 4.26
N VAL A 308 11.16 -18.97 3.03
CA VAL A 308 12.01 -19.19 1.86
C VAL A 308 12.30 -17.85 1.22
N VAL A 309 13.50 -17.72 0.64
CA VAL A 309 13.99 -16.45 0.10
C VAL A 309 14.46 -16.65 -1.32
N LEU A 310 13.96 -15.82 -2.23
CA LEU A 310 14.39 -15.73 -3.60
C LEU A 310 15.38 -14.59 -3.75
N GLY A 311 16.59 -14.90 -4.23
CA GLY A 311 17.48 -13.87 -4.76
C GLY A 311 16.92 -13.34 -6.08
N LEU A 312 16.63 -12.03 -6.16
CA LEU A 312 16.02 -11.45 -7.37
C LEU A 312 16.98 -11.35 -8.56
N ARG A 313 18.30 -11.38 -8.35
CA ARG A 313 19.32 -11.37 -9.42
C ARG A 313 19.74 -12.79 -9.83
N SER A 314 20.02 -13.64 -8.85
CA SER A 314 20.43 -15.03 -9.01
C SER A 314 19.29 -15.95 -9.43
N GLY A 315 18.04 -15.58 -9.10
CA GLY A 315 16.86 -16.40 -9.36
C GLY A 315 16.80 -17.68 -8.52
N LYS A 316 17.61 -17.79 -7.46
CA LYS A 316 17.72 -19.00 -6.64
C LYS A 316 16.96 -18.86 -5.34
N TRP A 317 16.28 -19.94 -4.96
CA TRP A 317 15.67 -20.07 -3.64
C TRP A 317 16.66 -20.58 -2.60
N ARG A 318 16.53 -20.07 -1.38
CA ARG A 318 17.13 -20.66 -0.17
C ARG A 318 16.09 -20.83 0.91
N GLU A 319 16.26 -21.88 1.71
CA GLU A 319 15.45 -22.10 2.90
C GLU A 319 16.09 -21.41 4.10
N VAL A 320 15.28 -20.73 4.91
CA VAL A 320 15.74 -20.06 6.13
C VAL A 320 15.66 -21.01 7.33
N GLY A 321 14.74 -21.98 7.29
CA GLY A 321 14.42 -22.87 8.38
C GLY A 321 13.40 -22.27 9.35
N ASP A 322 13.15 -22.99 10.42
CA ASP A 322 12.04 -22.73 11.34
C ASP A 322 12.26 -21.49 12.21
N MET A 323 11.30 -20.57 12.19
CA MET A 323 11.36 -19.27 12.89
C MET A 323 10.83 -19.33 14.33
N TRP A 324 10.18 -20.42 14.71
CA TRP A 324 9.67 -20.69 16.07
C TRP A 324 9.60 -22.20 16.34
N GLU A 325 9.61 -22.58 17.61
CA GLU A 325 9.56 -24.00 17.99
C GLU A 325 8.16 -24.60 17.90
N GLU A 326 8.09 -25.93 17.82
CA GLU A 326 6.81 -26.63 17.91
C GLU A 326 6.08 -26.29 19.22
N GLY A 327 4.79 -25.99 19.13
CA GLY A 327 3.96 -25.59 20.27
C GLY A 327 4.03 -24.10 20.64
N GLU A 328 5.07 -23.36 20.22
CA GLU A 328 5.18 -21.92 20.52
C GLU A 328 4.06 -21.13 19.85
N ARG A 329 3.78 -21.44 18.57
CA ARG A 329 2.70 -20.83 17.78
C ARG A 329 2.07 -21.83 16.83
N ARG A 330 0.75 -21.71 16.65
CA ARG A 330 -0.03 -22.56 15.74
C ARG A 330 0.12 -22.15 14.27
N LYS A 331 0.19 -20.84 14.00
CA LYS A 331 0.34 -20.24 12.67
C LYS A 331 1.01 -18.88 12.78
N LEU A 332 1.50 -18.37 11.66
CA LEU A 332 2.00 -17.00 11.58
C LEU A 332 0.87 -15.99 11.89
N GLY A 333 1.18 -14.99 12.71
CA GLY A 333 0.29 -13.87 13.03
C GLY A 333 0.16 -12.88 11.86
N SER A 334 -0.46 -11.72 12.11
CA SER A 334 -0.51 -10.66 11.11
C SER A 334 0.87 -9.99 11.02
N VAL A 335 1.52 -10.07 9.86
CA VAL A 335 2.87 -9.52 9.67
C VAL A 335 2.79 -8.23 8.86
N VAL A 336 3.55 -7.24 9.30
CA VAL A 336 3.72 -5.96 8.62
C VAL A 336 5.19 -5.64 8.45
N VAL A 337 5.51 -4.99 7.34
CA VAL A 337 6.84 -4.52 7.01
C VAL A 337 6.90 -3.04 7.31
N MET A 338 7.85 -2.64 8.14
CA MET A 338 8.17 -1.25 8.41
C MET A 338 9.47 -0.91 7.69
N ASP A 339 9.36 -0.11 6.64
CA ASP A 339 10.55 0.46 6.01
C ASP A 339 11.25 1.39 7.01
N VAL A 340 12.54 1.14 7.21
CA VAL A 340 13.40 2.01 8.02
C VAL A 340 14.09 2.96 7.05
N GLU A 341 14.02 4.27 7.31
CA GLU A 341 14.83 5.23 6.56
C GLU A 341 16.33 4.92 6.80
N ASP A 342 17.20 5.26 5.84
CA ASP A 342 18.66 5.05 5.90
C ASP A 342 19.24 3.70 5.42
N GLY A 343 18.47 2.89 4.68
CA GLY A 343 19.00 1.73 3.96
C GLY A 343 19.46 0.58 4.85
N GLN A 344 18.97 0.54 6.09
CA GLN A 344 18.97 -0.65 6.94
C GLN A 344 17.91 -1.64 6.46
N ALA A 345 18.03 -2.91 6.87
CA ALA A 345 16.99 -3.89 6.62
C ALA A 345 15.66 -3.43 7.25
N PRO A 346 14.52 -3.67 6.58
CA PRO A 346 13.22 -3.28 7.11
C PRO A 346 12.93 -3.99 8.44
N GLY A 347 12.22 -3.30 9.33
CA GLY A 347 11.70 -3.91 10.54
C GLY A 347 10.49 -4.78 10.22
N ILE A 348 10.59 -6.08 10.45
CA ILE A 348 9.46 -7.00 10.27
C ILE A 348 8.81 -7.24 11.62
N PHE A 349 7.51 -6.96 11.70
CA PHE A 349 6.75 -7.08 12.94
C PHE A 349 5.56 -8.01 12.75
N MET A 350 5.25 -8.79 13.76
CA MET A 350 4.11 -9.69 13.81
C MET A 350 3.23 -9.33 15.00
N LEU A 351 1.94 -9.15 14.77
CA LEU A 351 0.95 -9.16 15.83
C LEU A 351 0.42 -10.59 15.99
N ASP A 352 0.62 -11.16 17.17
CA ASP A 352 0.05 -12.44 17.57
C ASP A 352 -0.69 -12.27 18.90
N ARG A 353 -2.01 -12.45 18.85
CA ARG A 353 -2.95 -12.13 19.93
C ARG A 353 -2.82 -10.66 20.37
N ASN A 354 -2.22 -10.42 21.53
CA ASN A 354 -2.04 -9.10 22.14
C ASN A 354 -0.55 -8.72 22.26
N ASP A 355 0.34 -9.49 21.64
CA ASP A 355 1.78 -9.26 21.68
C ASP A 355 2.29 -8.93 20.27
N ILE A 356 3.12 -7.89 20.20
CA ILE A 356 3.88 -7.51 19.03
C ILE A 356 5.26 -8.15 19.15
N PHE A 357 5.66 -8.86 18.11
CA PHE A 357 6.98 -9.45 17.97
C PHE A 357 7.74 -8.75 16.84
N ARG A 358 9.06 -8.64 16.98
CA ARG A 358 9.98 -8.19 15.95
C ARG A 358 10.81 -9.39 15.48
N TYR A 359 10.96 -9.54 14.17
CA TYR A 359 11.79 -10.60 13.61
C TYR A 359 13.27 -10.21 13.69
N ASP A 360 14.08 -11.11 14.24
CA ASP A 360 15.54 -11.04 14.23
C ASP A 360 16.08 -11.96 13.13
N PHE A 361 16.66 -11.34 12.11
CA PHE A 361 17.19 -12.05 10.94
C PHE A 361 18.44 -12.88 11.25
N ALA A 362 19.23 -12.52 12.26
CA ALA A 362 20.47 -13.22 12.59
C ALA A 362 20.16 -14.48 13.41
N LEU A 363 19.19 -14.38 14.33
CA LEU A 363 18.76 -15.49 15.16
C LEU A 363 17.72 -16.38 14.46
N ASN A 364 17.12 -15.92 13.36
CA ASN A 364 15.95 -16.54 12.74
C ASN A 364 14.82 -16.74 13.77
N ARG A 365 14.48 -15.69 14.53
CA ARG A 365 13.51 -15.78 15.63
C ARG A 365 12.61 -14.55 15.76
N TRP A 366 11.42 -14.77 16.30
CA TRP A 366 10.51 -13.71 16.73
C TRP A 366 10.79 -13.32 18.18
N LEU A 367 11.26 -12.09 18.39
CA LEU A 367 11.51 -11.53 19.72
C LEU A 367 10.33 -10.67 20.14
N LYS A 368 9.90 -10.78 21.40
CA LYS A 368 8.81 -9.95 21.91
C LYS A 368 9.26 -8.48 21.97
N GLU A 369 8.51 -7.61 21.31
CA GLU A 369 8.78 -6.17 21.22
C GLU A 369 7.92 -5.39 22.24
N SER A 370 6.60 -5.60 22.24
CA SER A 370 5.67 -4.94 23.16
C SER A 370 4.37 -5.73 23.29
N SER A 371 3.54 -5.38 24.28
CA SER A 371 2.15 -5.85 24.38
C SER A 371 1.17 -4.70 24.15
N LEU A 372 -0.02 -4.99 23.63
CA LEU A 372 -1.08 -4.01 23.45
C LEU A 372 -1.51 -3.41 24.80
N ARG A 373 -1.73 -2.09 24.81
CA ARG A 373 -2.17 -1.38 26.02
C ARG A 373 -3.65 -1.64 26.32
N LYS A 374 -4.50 -1.62 25.29
CA LYS A 374 -5.87 -2.09 25.35
C LYS A 374 -5.91 -3.47 24.70
N LYS A 375 -6.13 -4.50 25.52
CA LYS A 375 -6.19 -5.88 25.02
C LYS A 375 -7.42 -6.06 24.13
N VAL A 376 -7.21 -6.68 22.98
CA VAL A 376 -8.27 -7.16 22.11
C VAL A 376 -8.72 -8.53 22.64
N PRO A 377 -10.03 -8.77 22.80
CA PRO A 377 -10.55 -10.09 23.14
C PRO A 377 -10.03 -11.16 22.16
N ALA A 378 -9.78 -12.38 22.65
CA ALA A 378 -9.11 -13.41 21.87
C ALA A 378 -9.83 -13.78 20.56
N ASP A 379 -11.15 -13.62 20.50
CA ASP A 379 -11.98 -13.96 19.35
C ASP A 379 -12.27 -12.78 18.41
N GLU A 380 -11.85 -11.57 18.78
CA GLU A 380 -12.08 -10.37 17.97
C GLU A 380 -10.91 -10.12 17.02
N PRO A 381 -11.15 -10.14 15.69
CA PRO A 381 -10.11 -9.81 14.73
C PRO A 381 -9.77 -8.31 14.82
N CYS A 382 -8.51 -7.98 14.60
CA CYS A 382 -8.05 -6.60 14.50
C CYS A 382 -7.17 -6.41 13.27
N GLY A 383 -7.18 -5.20 12.73
CA GLY A 383 -6.26 -4.81 11.67
C GLY A 383 -4.88 -4.51 12.25
N PHE A 384 -3.82 -4.81 11.51
CA PHE A 384 -2.45 -4.48 11.90
C PHE A 384 -1.71 -3.93 10.69
N VAL A 385 -1.18 -2.72 10.80
CA VAL A 385 -0.51 -2.00 9.70
C VAL A 385 0.71 -1.23 10.20
N ALA A 386 1.71 -1.07 9.35
CA ALA A 386 2.87 -0.22 9.60
C ALA A 386 2.82 1.01 8.68
N MET A 387 2.86 2.21 9.26
CA MET A 387 2.87 3.47 8.51
C MET A 387 3.69 4.52 9.25
N ASN A 388 4.47 5.32 8.52
CA ASN A 388 5.25 6.44 9.08
C ASN A 388 6.11 6.06 10.31
N GLY A 389 6.84 4.94 10.23
CA GLY A 389 7.70 4.45 11.31
C GLY A 389 6.97 3.97 12.57
N VAL A 390 5.63 3.86 12.54
CA VAL A 390 4.82 3.38 13.67
C VAL A 390 3.99 2.16 13.28
N LEU A 391 3.70 1.32 14.27
CA LEU A 391 2.79 0.19 14.18
C LEU A 391 1.41 0.62 14.64
N CYS A 392 0.36 0.23 13.93
CA CYS A 392 -1.01 0.60 14.22
C CYS A 392 -1.88 -0.64 14.30
N VAL A 393 -2.57 -0.81 15.42
CA VAL A 393 -3.60 -1.83 15.63
C VAL A 393 -4.97 -1.18 15.54
N LEU A 394 -5.80 -1.70 14.63
CA LEU A 394 -7.11 -1.16 14.28
C LEU A 394 -8.20 -2.04 14.87
N THR A 395 -9.12 -1.43 15.64
CA THR A 395 -10.26 -2.12 16.24
C THR A 395 -11.53 -1.31 16.08
N ASN A 396 -12.68 -1.99 15.95
CA ASN A 396 -13.97 -1.30 15.96
C ASN A 396 -14.29 -0.81 17.38
N SER A 397 -14.98 0.31 17.45
CA SER A 397 -15.56 0.83 18.68
C SER A 397 -16.85 1.58 18.37
N THR A 398 -17.76 1.65 19.33
CA THR A 398 -19.02 2.39 19.18
C THR A 398 -19.06 3.53 20.16
N GLN A 399 -19.12 4.76 19.67
CA GLN A 399 -19.40 5.92 20.51
C GLN A 399 -20.90 6.17 20.57
N ILE A 400 -21.42 6.32 21.79
CA ILE A 400 -22.80 6.67 22.05
C ILE A 400 -22.82 8.17 22.37
N SER A 401 -23.32 9.00 21.46
CA SER A 401 -23.58 10.40 21.78
C SER A 401 -24.98 10.54 22.34
N SER A 402 -25.10 10.91 23.62
CA SER A 402 -26.36 11.40 24.19
C SER A 402 -26.62 12.78 23.60
N GLY A 403 -27.67 12.92 22.79
CA GLY A 403 -28.13 14.24 22.36
C GLY A 403 -28.62 15.06 23.55
N SER A 404 -28.65 16.39 23.42
CA SER A 404 -29.23 17.30 24.44
C SER A 404 -30.74 17.12 24.62
N ASP A 405 -31.41 16.42 23.71
CA ASP A 405 -32.84 16.12 23.76
C ASP A 405 -33.06 14.66 24.22
N PRO A 406 -33.56 14.44 25.44
CA PRO A 406 -33.80 13.09 25.99
C PRO A 406 -34.90 12.31 25.27
N ARG A 407 -35.66 12.93 24.35
CA ARG A 407 -36.68 12.24 23.54
C ARG A 407 -36.12 11.62 22.26
N ARG A 408 -34.88 11.94 21.87
CA ARG A 408 -34.24 11.35 20.69
C ARG A 408 -33.38 10.15 21.12
N PRO A 409 -33.51 8.98 20.46
CA PRO A 409 -32.66 7.85 20.75
C PRO A 409 -31.19 8.23 20.51
N PRO A 410 -30.26 7.74 21.36
CA PRO A 410 -28.86 8.09 21.26
C PRO A 410 -28.30 7.65 19.90
N LYS A 411 -27.60 8.56 19.22
CA LYS A 411 -26.94 8.23 17.94
C LYS A 411 -25.69 7.41 18.25
N LYS A 412 -25.70 6.13 17.87
CA LYS A 412 -24.51 5.28 17.85
C LYS A 412 -23.69 5.64 16.62
N ARG A 413 -22.45 6.07 16.82
CA ARG A 413 -21.48 6.30 15.74
C ARG A 413 -20.42 5.21 15.79
N LEU A 414 -20.21 4.57 14.66
CA LEU A 414 -19.11 3.64 14.48
C LEU A 414 -17.80 4.42 14.39
N THR A 415 -16.83 3.98 15.18
CA THR A 415 -15.52 4.60 15.28
C THR A 415 -14.45 3.55 15.12
N LEU A 416 -13.35 3.96 14.51
CA LEU A 416 -12.13 3.18 14.43
C LEU A 416 -11.20 3.64 15.54
N GLU A 417 -10.91 2.74 16.47
CA GLU A 417 -9.86 2.94 17.47
C GLU A 417 -8.54 2.43 16.91
N ILE A 418 -7.51 3.23 17.07
CA ILE A 418 -6.18 2.98 16.54
C ILE A 418 -5.19 3.09 17.70
N GLN A 419 -4.63 1.95 18.11
CA GLN A 419 -3.52 1.91 19.05
C GLN A 419 -2.22 2.02 18.26
N VAL A 420 -1.46 3.09 18.49
CA VAL A 420 -0.24 3.38 17.75
C VAL A 420 0.97 3.16 18.65
N TYR A 421 1.89 2.30 18.23
CA TYR A 421 3.15 2.03 18.89
C TYR A 421 4.31 2.56 18.05
N ASP A 422 5.19 3.34 18.68
CA ASP A 422 6.46 3.77 18.11
C ASP A 422 7.57 2.84 18.63
N PRO A 423 8.16 1.97 17.80
CA PRO A 423 9.23 1.07 18.22
C PRO A 423 10.53 1.79 18.59
N ALA A 424 10.80 2.96 18.00
CA ALA A 424 12.02 3.73 18.28
C ALA A 424 11.95 4.38 19.66
N GLN A 425 10.79 4.96 20.00
CA GLN A 425 10.56 5.61 21.29
C GLN A 425 10.02 4.66 22.36
N ARG A 426 9.57 3.47 21.97
CA ARG A 426 8.83 2.50 22.81
C ARG A 426 7.62 3.11 23.50
N LYS A 427 6.92 4.01 22.80
CA LYS A 427 5.77 4.75 23.32
C LYS A 427 4.49 4.36 22.61
N TRP A 428 3.41 4.43 23.37
CA TRP A 428 2.05 4.20 22.89
C TRP A 428 1.29 5.51 22.83
N ARG A 429 0.48 5.69 21.79
CA ARG A 429 -0.53 6.74 21.67
C ARG A 429 -1.82 6.14 21.12
N PHE A 430 -2.92 6.85 21.30
CA PHE A 430 -4.24 6.42 20.85
C PHE A 430 -4.83 7.46 19.91
N LEU A 431 -5.46 6.98 18.85
CA LEU A 431 -6.20 7.79 17.91
C LEU A 431 -7.58 7.17 17.74
N THR A 432 -8.60 8.00 17.60
CA THR A 432 -9.95 7.57 17.28
C THR A 432 -10.45 8.38 16.11
N SER A 433 -11.09 7.72 15.15
CA SER A 433 -11.69 8.40 14.00
C SER A 433 -13.09 7.87 13.74
N ASN A 434 -14.00 8.76 13.33
CA ASN A 434 -15.34 8.37 12.89
C ASN A 434 -15.22 7.70 11.52
N THR A 435 -15.72 6.47 11.38
CA THR A 435 -15.62 5.75 10.11
C THR A 435 -16.70 6.21 9.14
N PRO A 436 -16.41 6.26 7.82
CA PRO A 436 -17.42 6.52 6.81
C PRO A 436 -18.34 5.31 6.54
N PHE A 437 -18.04 4.13 7.12
CA PHE A 437 -18.78 2.89 6.89
C PHE A 437 -20.10 2.84 7.68
N HIS A 438 -21.11 2.22 7.07
CA HIS A 438 -22.43 2.01 7.69
C HIS A 438 -22.45 0.80 8.65
N GLN A 439 -21.50 -0.11 8.52
CA GLN A 439 -21.37 -1.32 9.32
C GLN A 439 -19.97 -1.40 9.96
N PRO A 440 -19.82 -2.08 11.11
CA PRO A 440 -18.50 -2.36 11.68
C PRO A 440 -17.62 -3.11 10.68
N ILE A 441 -16.32 -2.83 10.69
CA ILE A 441 -15.38 -3.46 9.75
C ILE A 441 -15.08 -4.88 10.25
N ASP A 442 -15.37 -5.91 9.46
CA ASP A 442 -14.93 -7.26 9.81
C ASP A 442 -13.46 -7.47 9.47
N PHE A 443 -12.56 -7.32 10.44
CA PHE A 443 -11.12 -7.51 10.25
C PHE A 443 -10.70 -8.95 9.92
N LYS A 444 -11.60 -9.95 9.89
CA LYS A 444 -11.30 -11.27 9.30
C LYS A 444 -11.21 -11.21 7.78
N THR A 445 -11.95 -10.29 7.16
CA THR A 445 -12.09 -10.19 5.70
C THR A 445 -11.58 -8.86 5.16
N ALA A 446 -11.55 -7.83 5.99
CA ALA A 446 -11.01 -6.54 5.63
C ALA A 446 -9.50 -6.63 5.37
N VAL A 447 -9.06 -5.93 4.33
CA VAL A 447 -7.65 -5.87 3.94
C VAL A 447 -7.21 -4.41 3.97
N ALA A 448 -5.97 -4.18 4.36
CA ALA A 448 -5.40 -2.85 4.41
C ALA A 448 -4.04 -2.82 3.71
N CYS A 449 -3.73 -1.69 3.10
CA CYS A 449 -2.37 -1.39 2.63
C CYS A 449 -2.00 0.04 2.99
N THR A 450 -0.72 0.30 3.09
CA THR A 450 -0.19 1.63 3.35
C THR A 450 0.40 2.21 2.08
N ILE A 451 0.10 3.49 1.83
CA ILE A 451 0.51 4.21 0.63
C ILE A 451 1.40 5.36 1.07
N ARG A 452 2.55 5.51 0.42
CA ARG A 452 3.45 6.64 0.60
C ARG A 452 3.32 7.58 -0.61
N LEU A 453 2.72 8.75 -0.40
CA LEU A 453 2.59 9.83 -1.39
C LEU A 453 3.69 10.88 -1.23
#